data_AF-A0AAU6JDR3-F1
#
_entry.id   AF-A0AAU6JDR3-F1
#
_cell.length_a   1.000
_cell.length_b   1.000
_cell.length_c   1.000
_cell.angle_alpha   90.00
_cell.angle_beta   90.00
_cell.angle_gamma   90.00
#
_symmetry.space_group_name_H-M   'P 1'
#
loop_
_entity.id
_entity.type
_entity.pdbx_description
1 polymer ?
#
loop_
_entity_poly.entity_id
_entity_poly.type
_entity_poly.pdbx_seq_one_letter_code
_entity_poly.pdbx_strand_id
1 'polypeptide(L)'
;MLNSQVVTEHRHKQKTIPSGLFAQPEAERLAAVIFTNSATVSKFVRMGTERGYGPEDVAIARVGLEYDPDPNASVPVGYVIGDYGPQDHETFSEGFHVLHNPWTLTPLSDGALEGFTQHRLQPDGRTLTTIRHPDYFLSRTWILQSEDGGNPVQTARRRVQQYLTGPEGAR
;
A
#
# COMPACT_ATOMS: atom_id res chain seq x y z
N MET A 1 20.26 -5.25 -26.67
CA MET A 1 18.96 -5.92 -26.91
C MET A 1 18.49 -6.50 -25.60
N LEU A 2 17.28 -6.17 -25.13
CA LEU A 2 16.67 -6.85 -23.99
C LEU A 2 16.19 -8.22 -24.48
N ASN A 3 16.64 -9.30 -23.85
CA ASN A 3 16.18 -10.66 -24.13
C ASN A 3 15.21 -11.07 -23.02
N SER A 4 14.00 -11.47 -23.39
CA SER A 4 13.03 -12.04 -22.45
C SER A 4 13.12 -13.56 -22.55
N GLN A 5 13.40 -14.23 -21.44
CA GLN A 5 13.39 -15.69 -21.34
C GLN A 5 12.35 -16.11 -20.31
N VAL A 6 11.60 -17.16 -20.63
CA VAL A 6 10.64 -17.74 -19.70
C VAL A 6 11.42 -18.43 -18.58
N VAL A 7 11.15 -18.01 -17.34
CA VAL A 7 11.63 -18.69 -16.14
C VAL A 7 10.62 -19.77 -15.79
N THR A 8 11.05 -21.03 -15.76
CA THR A 8 10.19 -22.19 -15.50
C THR A 8 10.26 -22.66 -14.05
N GLU A 9 11.35 -22.35 -13.34
CA GLU A 9 11.55 -22.72 -11.95
C GLU A 9 12.45 -21.72 -11.20
N HIS A 10 12.28 -21.68 -9.89
CA HIS A 10 13.13 -20.93 -8.96
C HIS A 10 13.84 -21.89 -8.01
N ARG A 11 15.17 -21.73 -7.87
CA ARG A 11 16.00 -22.57 -6.99
C ARG A 11 16.60 -21.75 -5.86
N HIS A 12 16.46 -22.24 -4.63
CA HIS A 12 17.16 -21.71 -3.46
C HIS A 12 17.70 -22.86 -2.59
N LYS A 13 19.03 -22.96 -2.51
CA LYS A 13 19.72 -24.09 -1.86
C LYS A 13 19.23 -25.42 -2.45
N GLN A 14 18.62 -26.28 -1.63
CA GLN A 14 18.08 -27.58 -2.05
C GLN A 14 16.61 -27.54 -2.48
N LYS A 15 15.94 -26.38 -2.36
CA LYS A 15 14.53 -26.22 -2.72
C LYS A 15 14.41 -25.71 -4.15
N THR A 16 13.62 -26.41 -4.95
CA THR A 16 13.19 -25.99 -6.28
C THR A 16 11.67 -25.86 -6.27
N ILE A 17 11.16 -24.76 -6.81
CA ILE A 17 9.71 -24.55 -7.01
C ILE A 17 9.45 -24.16 -8.47
N PRO A 18 8.32 -24.57 -9.05
CA PRO A 18 7.93 -24.11 -10.38
C PRO A 18 7.60 -22.61 -10.37
N SER A 19 7.83 -21.95 -11.50
CA SER A 19 7.39 -20.57 -11.74
C SER A 19 5.91 -20.52 -12.12
N GLY A 20 5.29 -19.36 -11.91
CA GLY A 20 3.90 -19.14 -12.29
C GLY A 20 2.92 -19.83 -11.35
N LEU A 21 2.79 -19.32 -10.12
CA LEU A 21 1.88 -19.84 -9.08
C LEU A 21 0.46 -20.11 -9.63
N PHE A 22 -0.13 -19.15 -10.34
CA PHE A 22 -1.49 -19.27 -10.87
C PHE A 22 -1.65 -20.30 -11.99
N ALA A 23 -0.56 -20.65 -12.68
CA ALA A 23 -0.56 -21.64 -13.75
C ALA A 23 -0.35 -23.07 -13.23
N GLN A 24 -0.14 -23.25 -11.93
CA GLN A 24 -0.03 -24.59 -11.33
C GLN A 24 -1.40 -25.26 -11.28
N PRO A 25 -1.53 -26.56 -11.59
CA PRO A 25 -2.82 -27.28 -11.51
C PRO A 25 -3.49 -27.16 -10.14
N GLU A 26 -2.71 -27.14 -9.07
CA GLU A 26 -3.20 -27.02 -7.70
C GLU A 26 -3.82 -25.64 -7.41
N ALA A 27 -3.50 -24.62 -8.22
CA ALA A 27 -4.01 -23.26 -8.06
C ALA A 27 -5.39 -23.04 -8.69
N GLU A 28 -6.01 -24.04 -9.31
CA GLU A 28 -7.37 -23.93 -9.88
C GLU A 28 -8.42 -23.44 -8.87
N ARG A 29 -8.22 -23.71 -7.56
CA ARG A 29 -9.10 -23.24 -6.48
C ARG A 29 -8.57 -22.00 -5.73
N LEU A 30 -7.42 -21.47 -6.13
CA LEU A 30 -6.87 -20.24 -5.60
C LEU A 30 -7.44 -19.06 -6.40
N ALA A 31 -8.40 -18.33 -5.83
CA ALA A 31 -9.06 -17.24 -6.54
C ALA A 31 -8.17 -16.01 -6.75
N ALA A 32 -7.36 -15.66 -5.74
CA ALA A 32 -6.45 -14.52 -5.78
C ALA A 32 -5.38 -14.64 -4.69
N VAL A 33 -4.35 -13.80 -4.80
CA VAL A 33 -3.38 -13.52 -3.72
C VAL A 33 -3.58 -12.08 -3.26
N ILE A 34 -3.72 -11.90 -1.95
CA ILE A 34 -3.73 -10.57 -1.33
C ILE A 34 -2.32 -10.25 -0.83
N PHE A 35 -1.83 -9.06 -1.14
CA PHE A 35 -0.53 -8.56 -0.73
C PHE A 35 -0.65 -7.17 -0.13
N THR A 36 0.20 -6.86 0.86
CA THR A 36 0.36 -5.51 1.39
C THR A 36 1.75 -5.37 2.00
N ASN A 37 2.36 -4.20 1.83
CA ASN A 37 3.57 -3.78 2.53
C ASN A 37 3.28 -2.85 3.73
N SER A 38 2.01 -2.53 3.97
CA SER A 38 1.59 -1.43 4.84
C SER A 38 0.65 -1.82 5.98
N ALA A 39 0.18 -3.08 6.03
CA ALA A 39 -0.55 -3.64 7.17
C ALA A 39 0.34 -3.89 8.40
N THR A 40 0.89 -2.82 8.94
CA THR A 40 1.73 -2.80 10.14
C THR A 40 0.89 -2.47 11.36
N VAL A 41 1.37 -2.82 12.57
CA VAL A 41 0.73 -2.43 13.83
C VAL A 41 0.43 -0.93 13.87
N SER A 42 1.37 -0.09 13.42
CA SER A 42 1.21 1.37 13.42
C SER A 42 0.07 1.87 12.53
N LYS A 43 -0.26 1.17 11.42
CA LYS A 43 -1.46 1.49 10.61
C LYS A 43 -2.72 1.29 11.44
N PHE A 44 -2.86 0.12 12.07
CA PHE A 44 -4.05 -0.19 12.87
C PHE A 44 -4.20 0.73 14.09
N VAL A 45 -3.09 1.08 14.75
CA VAL A 45 -3.12 2.05 15.86
C VAL A 45 -3.54 3.43 15.35
N ARG A 46 -2.98 3.90 14.23
CA ARG A 46 -3.38 5.18 13.63
C ARG A 46 -4.87 5.22 13.28
N MET A 47 -5.39 4.17 12.64
CA MET A 47 -6.83 4.06 12.33
C MET A 47 -7.72 4.15 13.58
N GLY A 48 -7.25 3.64 14.72
CA GLY A 48 -7.91 3.77 16.01
C GLY A 48 -7.79 5.17 16.60
N THR A 49 -6.59 5.74 16.61
CA THR A 49 -6.31 7.10 17.10
C THR A 49 -7.11 8.15 16.32
N GLU A 50 -7.18 8.06 14.99
CA GLU A 50 -7.98 8.94 14.13
C GLU A 50 -9.48 8.90 14.46
N ARG A 51 -9.95 7.79 15.05
CA ARG A 51 -11.35 7.58 15.47
C ARG A 51 -11.58 7.84 16.96
N GLY A 52 -10.60 8.38 17.67
CA GLY A 52 -10.70 8.71 19.09
C GLY A 52 -10.53 7.52 20.06
N TYR A 53 -10.04 6.37 19.58
CA TYR A 53 -9.71 5.22 20.45
C TYR A 53 -8.29 5.29 21.05
N GLY A 54 -7.52 6.32 20.70
CA GLY A 54 -6.19 6.59 21.24
C GLY A 54 -6.19 7.69 22.29
N PRO A 55 -5.08 7.88 23.02
CA PRO A 55 -4.90 9.03 23.91
C PRO A 55 -5.04 10.36 23.16
N GLU A 56 -5.69 11.35 23.79
CA GLU A 56 -5.92 12.68 23.19
C GLU A 56 -4.62 13.47 22.95
N ASP A 57 -3.53 13.08 23.61
CA ASP A 57 -2.19 13.68 23.53
C ASP A 57 -1.25 12.93 22.57
N VAL A 58 -1.74 11.94 21.83
CA VAL A 58 -0.95 11.16 20.85
C VAL A 58 -1.48 11.34 19.42
N ALA A 59 -0.54 11.53 18.48
CA ALA A 59 -0.81 11.49 17.05
C ALA A 59 0.17 10.54 16.34
N ILE A 60 -0.33 9.85 15.32
CA ILE A 60 0.45 8.91 14.51
C ILE A 60 0.35 9.34 13.06
N ALA A 61 1.49 9.59 12.42
CA ALA A 61 1.55 10.01 11.02
C ALA A 61 2.46 9.06 10.23
N ARG A 62 2.05 8.71 9.02
CA ARG A 62 2.91 8.01 8.05
C ARG A 62 3.25 8.96 6.92
N VAL A 63 4.54 9.05 6.61
CA VAL A 63 5.06 9.90 5.54
C VAL A 63 5.92 9.07 4.61
N GLY A 64 5.97 9.44 3.34
CA GLY A 64 6.69 8.65 2.36
C GLY A 64 6.66 9.23 0.96
N LEU A 65 6.99 8.37 0.00
CA LEU A 65 7.01 8.66 -1.43
C LEU A 65 6.00 7.76 -2.15
N GLU A 66 5.16 8.36 -2.99
CA GLU A 66 4.20 7.69 -3.85
C GLU A 66 4.51 7.93 -5.34
N TYR A 67 3.92 7.10 -6.20
CA TYR A 67 4.08 7.24 -7.65
C TYR A 67 3.40 8.52 -8.15
N ASP A 68 4.12 9.28 -8.98
CA ASP A 68 3.56 10.42 -9.71
C ASP A 68 3.02 9.94 -11.07
N PRO A 69 1.71 10.07 -11.34
CA PRO A 69 1.13 9.69 -12.63
C PRO A 69 1.49 10.62 -13.79
N ASP A 70 2.14 11.77 -13.56
CA ASP A 70 2.61 12.63 -14.64
C ASP A 70 3.67 11.88 -15.48
N PRO A 71 3.45 11.69 -16.80
CA PRO A 71 4.41 11.01 -17.67
C PRO A 71 5.79 11.70 -17.76
N ASN A 72 5.91 12.95 -17.33
CA ASN A 72 7.17 13.70 -17.27
C ASN A 72 7.77 13.75 -15.86
N ALA A 73 7.18 13.06 -14.88
CA ALA A 73 7.72 13.02 -13.53
C ALA A 73 9.09 12.33 -13.51
N SER A 74 10.08 13.03 -12.97
CA SER A 74 11.44 12.49 -12.75
C SER A 74 11.69 12.07 -11.30
N VAL A 75 10.75 12.40 -10.39
CA VAL A 75 10.81 12.14 -8.95
C VAL A 75 9.42 11.74 -8.43
N PRO A 76 9.34 10.94 -7.36
CA PRO A 76 8.05 10.61 -6.72
C PRO A 76 7.46 11.78 -5.91
N VAL A 77 6.17 11.69 -5.57
CA VAL A 77 5.46 12.69 -4.75
C VAL A 77 5.54 12.33 -3.27
N GLY A 78 5.78 13.32 -2.41
CA GLY A 78 5.75 13.15 -0.96
C GLY A 78 4.31 13.18 -0.41
N TYR A 79 3.96 12.27 0.50
CA TYR A 79 2.60 12.18 1.06
C TYR A 79 2.58 12.07 2.60
N VAL A 80 1.37 12.24 3.16
CA VAL A 80 1.06 12.11 4.59
C VAL A 80 -0.26 11.35 4.76
N ILE A 81 -0.23 10.36 5.64
CA ILE A 81 -1.41 9.64 6.15
C ILE A 81 -1.47 9.91 7.66
N GLY A 82 -2.65 10.26 8.18
CA GLY A 82 -2.79 10.75 9.56
C GLY A 82 -3.33 12.17 9.68
N ASP A 83 -3.58 12.84 8.56
CA ASP A 83 -4.06 14.24 8.49
C ASP A 83 -5.22 14.41 7.51
N TYR A 84 -6.13 13.45 7.49
CA TYR A 84 -7.27 13.43 6.58
C TYR A 84 -8.38 14.46 6.95
N GLY A 85 -8.21 15.21 8.04
CA GLY A 85 -9.26 16.09 8.57
C GLY A 85 -10.37 15.30 9.28
N PRO A 86 -11.47 15.96 9.70
CA PRO A 86 -12.51 15.31 10.50
C PRO A 86 -13.48 14.43 9.71
N GLN A 87 -13.39 14.40 8.38
CA GLN A 87 -14.35 13.71 7.50
C GLN A 87 -13.75 12.53 6.76
N ASP A 88 -12.43 12.50 6.60
CA ASP A 88 -11.73 11.40 5.93
C ASP A 88 -10.81 10.71 6.94
N HIS A 89 -10.58 9.42 6.75
CA HIS A 89 -9.73 8.58 7.60
C HIS A 89 -9.06 7.51 6.75
N GLU A 90 -7.89 7.03 7.18
CA GLU A 90 -7.27 5.88 6.53
C GLU A 90 -8.22 4.67 6.58
N THR A 91 -8.40 4.06 5.42
CA THR A 91 -9.22 2.85 5.25
C THR A 91 -8.37 1.59 5.42
N PHE A 92 -9.04 0.49 5.78
CA PHE A 92 -8.38 -0.82 5.85
C PHE A 92 -7.78 -1.22 4.50
N SER A 93 -8.49 -0.93 3.40
CA SER A 93 -8.14 -1.27 2.03
C SER A 93 -6.92 -0.54 1.47
N GLU A 94 -6.56 0.63 1.99
CA GLU A 94 -5.41 1.39 1.51
C GLU A 94 -4.09 0.61 1.61
N GLY A 95 -3.35 0.56 0.51
CA GLY A 95 -2.09 -0.17 0.41
C GLY A 95 -2.23 -1.70 0.42
N PHE A 96 -3.43 -2.23 0.18
CA PHE A 96 -3.64 -3.64 -0.13
C PHE A 96 -3.86 -3.84 -1.63
N HIS A 97 -3.25 -4.91 -2.13
CA HIS A 97 -3.29 -5.34 -3.52
C HIS A 97 -3.91 -6.72 -3.64
N VAL A 98 -4.71 -6.93 -4.67
CA VAL A 98 -5.31 -8.21 -5.02
C VAL A 98 -4.83 -8.62 -6.39
N LEU A 99 -4.06 -9.70 -6.46
CA LEU A 99 -3.63 -10.32 -7.69
C LEU A 99 -4.61 -11.44 -8.03
N HIS A 100 -5.47 -11.23 -9.02
CA HIS A 100 -6.48 -12.22 -9.42
C HIS A 100 -5.86 -13.36 -10.20
N ASN A 101 -6.24 -14.60 -9.88
CA ASN A 101 -5.91 -15.75 -10.69
C ASN A 101 -6.86 -15.80 -11.91
N PRO A 102 -6.37 -15.66 -13.15
CA PRO A 102 -7.22 -15.71 -14.33
C PRO A 102 -7.72 -17.14 -14.66
N TRP A 103 -7.14 -18.17 -14.06
CA TRP A 103 -7.45 -19.59 -14.31
C TRP A 103 -8.22 -20.27 -13.16
N THR A 104 -8.72 -19.49 -12.19
CA THR A 104 -9.47 -20.08 -11.07
C THR A 104 -10.86 -20.56 -11.51
N LEU A 105 -11.31 -21.69 -10.94
CA LEU A 105 -12.67 -22.22 -11.10
C LEU A 105 -13.71 -21.42 -10.33
N THR A 106 -13.31 -20.64 -9.33
CA THR A 106 -14.22 -19.87 -8.47
C THR A 106 -13.65 -18.47 -8.27
N PRO A 107 -13.87 -17.56 -9.23
CA PRO A 107 -13.34 -16.20 -9.16
C PRO A 107 -13.96 -15.44 -7.99
N LEU A 108 -13.20 -14.50 -7.43
CA LEU A 108 -13.75 -13.53 -6.47
C LEU A 108 -14.87 -12.73 -7.13
N SER A 109 -16.00 -12.58 -6.44
CA SER A 109 -17.08 -11.74 -6.92
C SER A 109 -16.63 -10.29 -7.00
N ASP A 110 -17.14 -9.56 -7.98
CA ASP A 110 -16.88 -8.13 -8.10
C ASP A 110 -17.33 -7.40 -6.82
N GLY A 111 -16.48 -6.50 -6.33
CA GLY A 111 -16.72 -5.76 -5.09
C GLY A 111 -16.42 -6.52 -3.79
N ALA A 112 -16.05 -7.81 -3.81
CA ALA A 112 -15.72 -8.57 -2.60
C ALA A 112 -14.61 -7.92 -1.74
N LEU A 113 -13.69 -7.23 -2.40
CA LEU A 113 -12.57 -6.50 -1.79
C LEU A 113 -12.58 -5.06 -2.28
N GLU A 114 -13.69 -4.36 -2.04
CA GLU A 114 -13.83 -2.95 -2.38
C GLU A 114 -12.72 -2.10 -1.74
N GLY A 115 -12.25 -1.08 -2.47
CA GLY A 115 -11.15 -0.21 -2.05
C GLY A 115 -9.74 -0.75 -2.31
N PHE A 116 -9.56 -2.07 -2.43
CA PHE A 116 -8.24 -2.66 -2.68
C PHE A 116 -7.78 -2.40 -4.12
N THR A 117 -6.48 -2.20 -4.32
CA THR A 117 -5.87 -2.14 -5.65
C THR A 117 -5.99 -3.51 -6.32
N GLN A 118 -6.56 -3.56 -7.53
CA GLN A 118 -6.87 -4.81 -8.23
C GLN A 118 -5.91 -5.00 -9.42
N HIS A 119 -5.30 -6.18 -9.55
CA HIS A 119 -4.48 -6.56 -10.70
C HIS A 119 -5.10 -7.75 -11.43
N ARG A 120 -5.35 -7.60 -12.73
CA ARG A 120 -5.97 -8.62 -13.59
C ARG A 120 -5.19 -8.81 -14.88
N LEU A 121 -4.75 -10.04 -15.16
CA LEU A 121 -4.16 -10.40 -16.45
C LEU A 121 -5.25 -10.36 -17.54
N GLN A 122 -4.97 -9.64 -18.63
CA GLN A 122 -5.84 -9.49 -19.78
C GLN A 122 -5.52 -10.54 -20.86
N PRO A 123 -6.45 -10.84 -21.78
CA PRO A 123 -6.23 -11.81 -22.86
C PRO A 123 -5.04 -11.49 -23.78
N ASP A 124 -4.65 -10.21 -23.90
CA ASP A 124 -3.49 -9.76 -24.69
C ASP A 124 -2.14 -9.93 -23.94
N GLY A 125 -2.17 -10.51 -22.74
CA GLY A 125 -1.00 -10.72 -21.89
C GLY A 125 -0.60 -9.50 -21.06
N ARG A 126 -1.31 -8.37 -21.15
CA ARG A 126 -1.05 -7.19 -20.32
C ARG A 126 -1.75 -7.31 -18.97
N THR A 127 -1.25 -6.59 -17.97
CA THR A 127 -1.91 -6.49 -16.66
C THR A 127 -2.70 -5.19 -16.58
N LEU A 128 -4.00 -5.29 -16.31
CA LEU A 128 -4.83 -4.16 -15.94
C LEU A 128 -4.74 -3.97 -14.42
N THR A 129 -4.37 -2.76 -14.00
CA THR A 129 -4.34 -2.36 -12.59
C THR A 129 -5.41 -1.30 -12.35
N THR A 130 -6.32 -1.55 -11.41
CA THR A 130 -7.34 -0.59 -10.99
C THR A 130 -7.04 -0.13 -9.58
N ILE A 131 -6.85 1.17 -9.41
CA ILE A 131 -6.43 1.83 -8.17
C ILE A 131 -7.55 2.76 -7.72
N ARG A 132 -7.90 2.73 -6.43
CA ARG A 132 -8.89 3.66 -5.83
C ARG A 132 -8.27 4.65 -4.84
N HIS A 133 -7.10 4.32 -4.31
CA HIS A 133 -6.33 5.14 -3.39
C HIS A 133 -4.85 5.10 -3.81
N PRO A 134 -4.04 6.12 -3.49
CA PRO A 134 -2.63 6.09 -3.84
C PRO A 134 -1.89 4.87 -3.28
N ASP A 135 -0.96 4.31 -4.06
CA ASP A 135 -0.13 3.19 -3.64
C ASP A 135 1.21 3.71 -3.08
N TYR A 136 1.50 3.31 -1.85
CA TYR A 136 2.61 3.83 -1.06
C TYR A 136 3.81 2.86 -1.07
N PHE A 137 4.84 3.19 -1.84
CA PHE A 137 6.00 2.30 -2.05
C PHE A 137 7.02 2.36 -0.92
N LEU A 138 7.29 3.56 -0.41
CA LEU A 138 8.27 3.83 0.64
C LEU A 138 7.61 4.68 1.71
N SER A 139 7.82 4.32 2.98
CA SER A 139 7.21 5.06 4.07
C SER A 139 7.93 4.87 5.40
N ARG A 140 7.81 5.87 6.27
CA ARG A 140 8.14 5.79 7.69
C ARG A 140 6.93 6.24 8.50
N THR A 141 6.78 5.68 9.70
CA THR A 141 5.72 6.09 10.64
C THR A 141 6.34 6.78 11.84
N TRP A 142 5.73 7.89 12.26
CA TRP A 142 6.07 8.65 13.45
C TRP A 142 4.95 8.56 14.47
N ILE A 143 5.32 8.34 15.73
CA ILE A 143 4.43 8.42 16.88
C ILE A 143 4.87 9.66 17.66
N LEU A 144 3.95 10.59 17.86
CA LEU A 144 4.19 11.88 18.47
C LEU A 144 3.29 12.03 19.67
N GLN A 145 3.85 12.40 20.80
CA GLN A 145 3.11 12.78 22.00
C GLN A 145 3.29 14.28 22.23
N SER A 146 2.22 14.97 22.59
CA SER A 146 2.34 16.38 22.97
C SER A 146 2.82 16.51 24.42
N GLU A 147 3.72 17.46 24.66
CA GLU A 147 3.97 18.00 26.00
C GLU A 147 3.08 19.24 26.18
N ASP A 148 2.60 19.48 27.41
CA ASP A 148 1.94 20.71 27.85
C ASP A 148 0.66 21.17 27.10
N GLY A 149 -0.34 20.30 26.97
CA GLY A 149 -1.69 20.71 26.51
C GLY A 149 -1.78 21.17 25.05
N GLY A 150 -0.70 21.00 24.28
CA GLY A 150 -0.70 21.17 22.84
C GLY A 150 -1.59 20.12 22.17
N ASN A 151 -2.22 20.50 21.05
CA ASN A 151 -2.96 19.55 20.24
C ASN A 151 -1.96 18.68 19.45
N PRO A 152 -1.79 17.39 19.76
CA PRO A 152 -0.79 16.53 19.11
C PRO A 152 -1.03 16.36 17.61
N VAL A 153 -2.28 16.47 17.15
CA VAL A 153 -2.63 16.46 15.72
C VAL A 153 -2.06 17.69 15.02
N GLN A 154 -2.12 18.87 15.65
CA GLN A 154 -1.52 20.10 15.10
C GLN A 154 0.02 20.08 15.11
N THR A 155 0.62 19.45 16.13
CA THR A 155 2.07 19.24 16.17
C THR A 155 2.52 18.24 15.11
N ALA A 156 1.75 17.16 14.91
CA ALA A 156 1.96 16.21 13.82
C ALA A 156 1.86 16.91 12.45
N ARG A 157 0.79 17.69 12.21
CA ARG A 157 0.62 18.53 11.01
C ARG A 157 1.85 19.35 10.69
N ARG A 158 2.36 20.08 11.68
CA ARG A 158 3.52 20.96 11.50
C ARG A 158 4.80 20.18 11.20
N ARG A 159 5.08 19.12 11.98
CA ARG A 159 6.31 18.32 11.79
C ARG A 159 6.31 17.57 10.48
N VAL A 160 5.16 17.08 10.05
CA VAL A 160 4.97 16.47 8.75
C VAL A 160 5.18 17.49 7.63
N GLN A 161 4.54 18.67 7.68
CA GLN A 161 4.76 19.70 6.66
C GLN A 161 6.22 20.15 6.62
N GLN A 162 6.87 20.29 7.78
CA GLN A 162 8.30 20.60 7.89
C GLN A 162 9.17 19.50 7.28
N TYR A 163 8.78 18.24 7.39
CA TYR A 163 9.47 17.13 6.75
C TYR A 163 9.36 17.21 5.23
N LEU A 164 8.13 17.35 4.70
CA LEU A 164 7.88 17.45 3.26
C LEU A 164 8.56 18.66 2.62
N THR A 165 8.56 19.80 3.32
CA THR A 165 9.21 21.04 2.86
C THR A 165 10.71 21.10 3.17
N GLY A 166 11.21 20.15 3.95
CA GLY A 166 12.59 20.07 4.40
C GLY A 166 13.49 19.25 3.47
N PRO A 167 14.82 19.38 3.60
CA PRO A 167 15.79 18.69 2.75
C PRO A 167 15.79 17.15 2.87
N GLU A 168 15.09 16.59 3.86
CA GLU A 168 14.89 15.14 4.02
C GLU A 168 13.65 14.60 3.31
N GLY A 169 12.60 15.42 3.13
CA GLY A 169 11.39 15.05 2.37
C GLY A 169 11.49 15.38 0.88
N ALA A 170 12.42 16.25 0.49
CA ALA A 170 12.73 16.58 -0.91
C ALA A 170 13.72 15.61 -1.59
N ARG A 171 14.02 14.45 -0.98
CA ARG A 171 14.95 13.44 -1.49
C ARG A 171 14.23 12.20 -2.01
#